data_AF-A0A0P7YBU8-F1
#
_entry.id   AF-A0A0P7YBU8-F1
#
_cell.length_a   1.000
_cell.length_b   1.000
_cell.length_c   1.000
_cell.angle_alpha   90.00
_cell.angle_beta   90.00
_cell.angle_gamma   90.00
#
_symmetry.space_group_name_H-M   'P 1'
#
loop_
_entity.id
_entity.type
_entity.pdbx_description
1 polymer ?
#
loop_
_entity_poly.entity_id
_entity_poly.type
_entity_poly.pdbx_seq_one_letter_code
_entity_poly.pdbx_strand_id
1 'polypeptide(L)'
;MARDAGGFEYLGQDEAGMPAQDDGGQAMKAKVYVMLKEGVLDPQGAAVKHALGALGFDGVEDVRQGKVIELDLADGTTEATVREMCEKLLANTVIESYRIEM
;
A
#
# COMPACT_ATOMS: atom_id res chain seq x y z
N MET A 1 -33.74 23.55 38.79
CA MET A 1 -32.68 22.91 37.98
C MET A 1 -33.24 22.85 36.57
N ALA A 2 -32.82 23.79 35.74
CA ALA A 2 -33.37 24.04 34.41
C ALA A 2 -32.82 23.07 33.35
N ARG A 3 -33.52 23.02 32.21
CA ARG A 3 -33.21 22.46 30.87
C ARG A 3 -34.11 21.28 30.47
N ASP A 4 -34.73 21.24 29.30
CA ASP A 4 -35.00 22.25 28.28
C ASP A 4 -36.05 21.66 27.31
N ALA A 5 -36.84 22.53 26.70
CA ALA A 5 -37.72 22.22 25.58
C ALA A 5 -37.08 22.71 24.28
N GLY A 6 -37.36 22.03 23.17
CA GLY A 6 -36.96 22.41 21.81
C GLY A 6 -36.26 21.21 21.13
N GLY A 7 -36.79 20.57 20.09
CA GLY A 7 -37.58 21.13 19.00
C GLY A 7 -36.67 21.92 18.08
N PHE A 8 -36.09 21.27 17.08
CA PHE A 8 -35.74 21.88 15.79
C PHE A 8 -35.38 20.76 14.80
N GLU A 9 -36.37 20.38 13.98
CA GLU A 9 -36.11 19.84 12.65
C GLU A 9 -35.36 20.92 11.86
N TYR A 10 -34.27 20.54 11.19
CA TYR A 10 -33.71 21.34 10.11
C TYR A 10 -33.75 20.51 8.83
N LEU A 11 -34.87 20.63 8.11
CA LEU A 11 -34.93 20.33 6.69
C LEU A 11 -34.32 21.50 5.92
N GLY A 12 -33.39 21.18 5.01
CA GLY A 12 -33.15 21.96 3.80
C GLY A 12 -32.18 23.14 3.94
N GLN A 13 -30.95 22.93 3.50
CA GLN A 13 -30.50 23.68 2.34
C GLN A 13 -29.32 22.98 1.67
N ASP A 14 -29.57 22.70 0.41
CA ASP A 14 -28.64 22.47 -0.68
C ASP A 14 -27.38 23.33 -0.55
N GLU A 15 -26.33 22.79 0.07
CA GLU A 15 -24.98 23.18 -0.30
C GLU A 15 -24.54 22.20 -1.37
N ALA A 16 -24.82 22.59 -2.60
CA ALA A 16 -24.06 22.19 -3.77
C ALA A 16 -22.58 22.55 -3.51
N GLY A 17 -21.91 21.71 -2.72
CA GLY A 17 -20.47 21.62 -2.63
C GLY A 17 -19.99 21.10 -3.96
N MET A 18 -19.75 22.04 -4.86
CA MET A 18 -18.91 22.04 -6.05
C MET A 18 -18.37 20.65 -6.42
N PRO A 19 -18.57 20.14 -7.66
CA PRO A 19 -17.84 18.97 -8.09
C PRO A 19 -16.37 19.25 -7.80
N ALA A 20 -15.76 18.40 -6.96
CA ALA A 20 -14.32 18.44 -6.74
C ALA A 20 -13.73 18.55 -8.14
N GLN A 21 -13.10 19.69 -8.39
CA GLN A 21 -12.54 20.00 -9.67
C GLN A 21 -11.57 18.87 -9.95
N ASP A 22 -11.94 18.05 -10.93
CA ASP A 22 -11.06 17.06 -11.54
C ASP A 22 -9.99 17.89 -12.26
N ASP A 23 -9.04 18.39 -11.47
CA ASP A 23 -7.77 18.87 -11.96
C ASP A 23 -7.07 17.61 -12.47
N GLY A 24 -7.26 17.35 -13.76
CA GLY A 24 -6.76 16.19 -14.50
C GLY A 24 -5.24 16.11 -14.58
N GLY A 25 -4.55 16.14 -13.44
CA GLY A 25 -3.27 15.50 -13.23
C GLY A 25 -3.54 14.02 -13.00
N GLN A 26 -3.19 13.18 -13.98
CA GLN A 26 -3.30 11.74 -13.84
C GLN A 26 -2.42 11.32 -12.66
N ALA A 27 -3.02 11.07 -11.49
CA ALA A 27 -2.30 10.67 -10.28
C ALA A 27 -1.35 9.50 -10.61
N MET A 28 -0.06 9.78 -10.57
CA MET A 28 0.95 8.84 -11.02
C MET A 28 1.07 7.74 -9.96
N LYS A 29 0.95 6.48 -10.35
CA LYS A 29 1.03 5.35 -9.41
C LYS A 29 2.40 4.70 -9.53
N ALA A 30 3.07 4.50 -8.40
CA ALA A 30 4.25 3.64 -8.34
C ALA A 30 3.95 2.37 -7.54
N LYS A 31 4.45 1.23 -8.01
CA LYS A 31 4.49 -0.03 -7.26
C LYS A 31 5.92 -0.38 -6.94
N VAL A 32 6.21 -0.52 -5.65
CA VAL A 32 7.51 -0.99 -5.15
C VAL A 32 7.37 -2.42 -4.68
N TYR A 33 8.08 -3.33 -5.33
CA TYR A 33 8.19 -4.72 -4.94
C TYR A 33 9.43 -4.87 -4.09
N VAL A 34 9.31 -5.36 -2.86
CA VAL A 34 10.42 -5.59 -1.94
C VAL A 34 10.48 -7.08 -1.63
N MET A 35 11.62 -7.71 -1.91
CA MET A 35 11.85 -9.12 -1.68
C MET A 35 13.12 -9.32 -0.86
N LEU A 36 13.16 -10.35 -0.02
CA LEU A 36 14.41 -10.76 0.62
C LEU A 36 15.45 -11.12 -0.48
N LYS A 37 16.72 -10.82 -0.24
CA LYS A 37 17.82 -11.21 -1.13
C LYS A 37 18.01 -12.72 -1.15
N GLU A 38 18.66 -13.22 -2.20
CA GLU A 38 19.09 -14.61 -2.27
C GLU A 38 19.99 -14.97 -1.08
N GLY A 39 19.82 -16.19 -0.56
CA GLY A 39 20.55 -16.66 0.63
C GLY A 39 20.03 -16.13 1.97
N VAL A 40 19.12 -15.15 1.99
CA VAL A 40 18.45 -14.72 3.21
C VAL A 40 17.27 -15.64 3.50
N LEU A 41 17.29 -16.28 4.68
CA LEU A 41 16.24 -17.17 5.15
C LEU A 41 14.91 -16.42 5.28
N ASP A 42 13.84 -17.04 4.80
CA ASP A 42 12.47 -16.55 4.91
C ASP A 42 11.61 -17.51 5.76
N PRO A 43 11.57 -17.33 7.10
CA PRO A 43 10.75 -18.16 7.97
C PRO A 43 9.24 -18.04 7.66
N GLN A 44 8.80 -16.91 7.13
CA GLN A 44 7.37 -16.69 6.84
C GLN A 44 6.98 -17.43 5.56
N GLY A 45 7.78 -17.34 4.50
CA GLY A 45 7.63 -18.16 3.29
C GLY A 45 7.62 -19.65 3.59
N ALA A 46 8.53 -20.13 4.45
CA ALA A 46 8.55 -21.53 4.87
C ALA A 46 7.26 -21.96 5.59
N ALA A 47 6.71 -21.10 6.47
CA ALA A 47 5.44 -21.37 7.14
C ALA A 47 4.27 -21.42 6.15
N VAL A 48 4.23 -20.52 5.16
CA VAL A 48 3.20 -20.50 4.11
C VAL A 48 3.30 -21.77 3.24
N LYS A 49 4.50 -22.17 2.82
CA LYS A 49 4.71 -23.43 2.08
C LYS A 49 4.16 -24.63 2.84
N HIS A 50 4.45 -24.73 4.14
CA HIS A 50 3.95 -25.81 4.99
C HIS A 50 2.41 -25.81 5.05
N ALA A 51 1.80 -24.64 5.23
CA ALA A 51 0.35 -24.50 5.24
C ALA A 51 -0.29 -24.91 3.91
N LEU A 52 0.31 -24.53 2.78
CA LEU A 52 -0.15 -24.93 1.44
C LEU A 52 -0.10 -26.46 1.25
N GLY A 53 0.98 -27.11 1.69
CA GLY A 53 1.08 -28.57 1.67
C GLY A 53 0.00 -29.25 2.52
N ALA A 54 -0.25 -28.74 3.72
CA ALA A 54 -1.32 -29.26 4.59
C ALA A 54 -2.74 -29.12 3.97
N LEU A 55 -2.92 -28.19 3.03
CA LEU A 55 -4.16 -27.99 2.28
C LEU A 55 -4.22 -28.83 0.98
N GLY A 56 -3.19 -29.63 0.67
CA GLY A 56 -3.14 -30.50 -0.51
C GLY A 56 -2.55 -29.85 -1.77
N PHE A 57 -1.88 -28.69 -1.65
CA PHE A 57 -1.20 -28.02 -2.76
C PHE A 57 0.25 -28.50 -2.91
N ASP A 58 0.45 -29.81 -3.13
CA ASP A 58 1.78 -30.44 -3.15
C ASP A 58 2.70 -29.98 -4.30
N GLY A 59 2.14 -29.31 -5.32
CA GLY A 59 2.91 -28.76 -6.44
C GLY A 59 3.71 -27.50 -6.12
N VAL A 60 3.59 -26.94 -4.91
CA VAL A 60 4.33 -25.74 -4.50
C VAL A 60 5.70 -26.12 -3.94
N GLU A 61 6.73 -25.96 -4.76
CA GLU A 61 8.10 -26.37 -4.40
C GLU A 61 8.80 -25.39 -3.44
N ASP A 62 8.51 -24.10 -3.54
CA ASP A 62 9.06 -23.08 -2.65
C ASP A 62 8.12 -21.87 -2.53
N VAL A 63 8.24 -21.12 -1.44
CA VAL A 63 7.51 -19.88 -1.22
C VAL A 63 8.45 -18.82 -0.68
N ARG A 64 8.45 -17.66 -1.35
CA ARG A 64 9.13 -16.44 -0.93
C ARG A 64 8.09 -15.37 -0.67
N GLN A 65 8.11 -14.81 0.52
CA GLN A 65 7.27 -13.69 0.89
C GLN A 65 8.04 -12.37 0.73
N GLY A 66 7.33 -11.37 0.21
CA GLY A 66 7.81 -9.99 0.16
C GLY A 66 6.69 -9.00 0.39
N LYS A 67 6.93 -7.75 0.02
CA LYS A 67 5.98 -6.63 0.14
C LYS A 67 5.73 -6.06 -1.25
N VAL A 68 4.49 -5.66 -1.51
CA VAL A 68 4.13 -4.76 -2.61
C VAL A 68 3.60 -3.49 -1.98
N ILE A 69 4.21 -2.36 -2.30
CA ILE A 69 3.88 -1.05 -1.75
C ILE A 69 3.40 -0.20 -2.91
N GLU A 70 2.12 0.18 -2.89
CA GLU A 70 1.53 1.07 -3.88
C GLU A 70 1.57 2.51 -3.36
N LEU A 71 2.04 3.43 -4.19
CA LEU A 71 2.17 4.84 -3.89
C LEU A 71 1.35 5.64 -4.90
N ASP A 72 0.45 6.48 -4.40
CA ASP A 72 -0.17 7.54 -5.19
C ASP A 72 0.72 8.77 -5.12
N LEU A 73 1.25 9.19 -6.26
CA LEU A 73 2.26 10.24 -6.36
C LEU A 73 1.67 11.51 -6.99
N ALA A 74 2.09 12.65 -6.45
CA ALA A 74 1.81 13.94 -7.06
C ALA A 74 2.58 14.11 -8.38
N ASP A 75 2.05 14.94 -9.27
CA ASP A 75 2.71 15.30 -10.52
C ASP A 75 4.15 15.80 -10.30
N GLY A 76 5.06 15.35 -11.16
CA GLY A 76 6.48 15.69 -11.08
C GLY A 76 7.29 14.85 -10.08
N THR A 77 6.67 13.91 -9.36
CA THR A 77 7.43 12.92 -8.58
C THR A 77 8.22 12.02 -9.52
N THR A 78 9.53 11.89 -9.26
CA THR A 78 10.44 11.14 -10.14
C THR A 78 10.76 9.76 -9.57
N GLU A 79 11.21 8.84 -10.42
CA GLU A 79 11.73 7.53 -9.98
C GLU A 79 12.91 7.67 -9.00
N ALA A 80 13.75 8.71 -9.16
CA ALA A 80 14.84 8.97 -8.23
C ALA A 80 14.33 9.27 -6.81
N THR A 81 13.20 9.99 -6.70
CA THR A 81 12.56 10.26 -5.42
C THR A 81 12.01 8.96 -4.80
N VAL A 82 11.33 8.12 -5.58
CA VAL A 82 10.83 6.81 -5.10
C VAL A 82 11.98 5.89 -4.69
N ARG A 83 13.10 5.93 -5.42
CA ARG A 83 14.32 5.19 -5.07
C ARG A 83 14.88 5.64 -3.72
N GLU A 84 14.93 6.94 -3.46
CA GLU A 84 15.35 7.48 -2.17
C GLU A 84 14.42 7.02 -1.03
N MET A 85 13.10 6.96 -1.27
CA MET A 85 12.15 6.39 -0.31
C MET A 85 12.47 4.91 -0.01
N CYS A 86 12.81 4.13 -1.04
CA CYS A 86 13.18 2.73 -0.90
C CYS A 86 14.43 2.54 -0.03
N GLU A 87 15.48 3.33 -0.30
CA GLU A 87 16.75 3.25 0.42
C GLU A 87 16.65 3.72 1.88
N LYS A 88 15.79 4.71 2.15
CA LYS A 88 15.65 5.28 3.49
C LYS A 88 14.65 4.55 4.37
N LEU A 89 13.63 3.92 3.79
CA LEU A 89 12.50 3.42 4.57
C LEU A 89 11.87 2.13 4.02
N LEU A 90 11.52 2.10 2.73
CA LEU A 90 10.61 1.05 2.25
C LEU A 90 11.28 -0.33 2.18
N ALA A 91 12.61 -0.38 2.03
CA ALA A 91 13.39 -1.60 2.01
C ALA A 91 14.56 -1.54 2.99
N ASN A 92 14.77 -2.63 3.73
CA ASN A 92 16.02 -2.87 4.44
C ASN A 92 17.08 -3.36 3.46
N THR A 93 17.81 -2.44 2.85
CA THR A 93 18.78 -2.71 1.76
C THR A 93 19.93 -3.66 2.14
N VAL A 94 20.12 -3.99 3.42
CA VAL A 94 21.07 -5.01 3.85
C VAL A 94 20.59 -6.39 3.41
N ILE A 95 19.32 -6.71 3.67
CA ILE A 95 18.74 -8.06 3.52
C ILE A 95 17.63 -8.16 2.45
N GLU A 96 17.10 -7.03 1.99
CA GLU A 96 16.06 -6.94 0.97
C GLU A 96 16.60 -6.26 -0.31
N SER A 97 16.06 -6.66 -1.46
CA SER A 97 16.15 -5.96 -2.74
C SER A 97 14.79 -5.39 -3.10
N TYR A 98 14.76 -4.36 -3.94
CA TYR A 98 13.51 -3.77 -4.40
C TYR A 98 13.52 -3.50 -5.90
N ARG A 99 12.32 -3.42 -6.48
CA ARG A 99 12.06 -3.04 -7.87
C ARG A 99 10.92 -2.05 -7.90
N ILE A 100 11.07 -0.99 -8.69
CA ILE A 100 10.06 0.06 -8.86
C ILE A 100 9.41 -0.11 -10.22
N GLU A 101 8.09 -0.03 -10.27
CA GLU A 101 7.28 0.20 -11.47
C GLU A 101 6.57 1.55 -11.29
N MET A 102 6.63 2.44 -12.28
CA MET A 102 5.96 3.76 -12.28
C MET A 102 5.14 3.94 -13.55
#